data_AF-A0A1H3EFG6-F1
#
_entry.id   AF-A0A1H3EFG6-F1
#
_cell.length_a   1.000
_cell.length_b   1.000
_cell.length_c   1.000
_cell.angle_alpha   90.00
_cell.angle_beta   90.00
_cell.angle_gamma   90.00
#
_symmetry.space_group_name_H-M   'P 1'
#
loop_
_entity.id
_entity.type
_entity.pdbx_description
1 polymer ?
#
loop_
_entity_poly.entity_id
_entity_poly.type
_entity_poly.pdbx_seq_one_letter_code
_entity_poly.pdbx_strand_id
1 'polypeptide(L)'
;MAEIRIRSTDERISGEENVRAFLEKQEVLYEHWDASKLPTELHNKFVLNDEEKQTILSTYDDEIKDLAARRGYKIWDVISLSDATPNIEELLKKFEQIHIHTEDEIRGIVSGRGIFIIKGDEETGYFDVELEAGDVISVPENKAHFFTLMDNREIIAVRLFIEKDGWVAQNIEDPSFA
;
A
#
# COMPACT_ATOMS: atom_id res chain seq x y z
N MET A 1 -2.63 -8.87 9.75
CA MET A 1 -1.24 -8.48 9.53
C MET A 1 -0.81 -8.96 8.17
N ALA A 2 0.18 -8.27 7.60
CA ALA A 2 0.71 -8.62 6.30
C ALA A 2 1.40 -9.99 6.28
N GLU A 3 1.43 -10.60 5.10
CA GLU A 3 2.25 -11.78 4.78
C GLU A 3 3.18 -11.48 3.61
N ILE A 4 4.35 -12.11 3.59
CA ILE A 4 5.30 -11.97 2.49
C ILE A 4 5.48 -13.30 1.78
N ARG A 5 5.58 -13.25 0.45
CA ARG A 5 5.98 -14.38 -0.39
C ARG A 5 7.18 -14.01 -1.25
N ILE A 6 8.30 -14.71 -1.06
CA ILE A 6 9.48 -14.56 -1.93
C ILE A 6 9.22 -15.34 -3.21
N ARG A 7 9.18 -14.67 -4.37
CA ARG A 7 8.68 -15.31 -5.61
C ARG A 7 9.64 -16.33 -6.19
N SER A 8 10.95 -16.17 -5.95
CA SER A 8 11.98 -17.08 -6.45
C SER A 8 11.97 -18.44 -5.77
N THR A 9 11.55 -18.51 -4.49
CA THR A 9 11.56 -19.71 -3.66
C THR A 9 10.17 -20.19 -3.23
N ASP A 10 9.14 -19.36 -3.42
CA ASP A 10 7.78 -19.51 -2.86
C ASP A 10 7.75 -19.58 -1.32
N GLU A 11 8.85 -19.18 -0.65
CA GLU A 11 8.92 -19.10 0.80
C GLU A 11 7.98 -18.02 1.33
N ARG A 12 7.27 -18.33 2.43
CA ARG A 12 6.37 -17.40 3.10
C ARG A 12 6.91 -16.95 4.45
N ILE A 13 6.85 -15.65 4.70
CA ILE A 13 7.19 -15.02 5.97
C ILE A 13 5.91 -14.46 6.57
N SER A 14 5.64 -14.86 7.81
CA SER A 14 4.47 -14.44 8.58
C SER A 14 4.85 -14.05 10.00
N GLY A 15 3.94 -13.34 10.67
CA GLY A 15 4.19 -12.74 11.98
C GLY A 15 4.76 -11.33 11.85
N GLU A 16 4.17 -10.39 12.58
CA GLU A 16 4.45 -8.95 12.48
C GLU A 16 5.95 -8.63 12.61
N GLU A 17 6.63 -9.22 13.59
CA GLU A 17 8.06 -8.99 13.82
C GLU A 17 8.93 -9.49 12.66
N ASN A 18 8.62 -10.67 12.11
CA ASN A 18 9.38 -11.26 10.99
C ASN A 18 9.15 -10.47 9.71
N VAL A 19 7.90 -10.08 9.44
CA VAL A 19 7.51 -9.26 8.28
C VAL A 19 8.19 -7.90 8.35
N ARG A 20 8.14 -7.23 9.51
CA ARG A 20 8.84 -5.97 9.74
C ARG A 20 10.34 -6.12 9.52
N ALA A 21 10.96 -7.12 10.11
CA ALA A 21 12.41 -7.34 10.00
C ALA A 21 12.85 -7.67 8.56
N PHE A 22 12.02 -8.36 7.78
CA PHE A 22 12.29 -8.59 6.36
C PHE A 22 12.18 -7.31 5.56
N LEU A 23 11.08 -6.55 5.71
CA LEU A 23 10.85 -5.33 4.95
C LEU A 23 11.88 -4.24 5.28
N GLU A 24 12.31 -4.15 6.54
CA GLU A 24 13.38 -3.23 6.95
C GLU A 24 14.70 -3.50 6.22
N LYS A 25 15.07 -4.78 6.02
CA LYS A 25 16.25 -5.16 5.21
C LYS A 25 16.12 -4.75 3.75
N GLN A 26 14.88 -4.68 3.24
CA GLN A 26 14.57 -4.26 1.88
C GLN A 26 14.32 -2.75 1.76
N GLU A 27 14.57 -1.99 2.84
CA GLU A 27 14.35 -0.55 2.97
C GLU A 27 12.87 -0.13 2.82
N VAL A 28 11.95 -1.07 2.99
CA VAL A 28 10.51 -0.85 2.98
C VAL A 28 10.03 -0.66 4.42
N LEU A 29 9.41 0.49 4.71
CA LEU A 29 8.82 0.69 6.04
C LEU A 29 7.53 -0.12 6.16
N TYR A 30 7.36 -0.74 7.33
CA TYR A 30 6.14 -1.43 7.70
C TYR A 30 5.74 -1.09 9.15
N GLU A 31 4.54 -0.55 9.29
CA GLU A 31 3.91 -0.20 10.56
C GLU A 31 2.50 -0.80 10.61
N HIS A 32 1.89 -0.80 11.78
CA HIS A 32 0.54 -1.31 11.98
C HIS A 32 -0.29 -0.29 12.77
N TRP A 33 -1.39 0.16 12.19
CA TRP A 33 -2.39 0.99 12.86
C TRP A 33 -3.43 0.12 13.56
N ASP A 34 -4.11 0.66 14.57
CA ASP A 34 -5.20 -0.04 15.22
C ASP A 34 -6.45 -0.03 14.31
N ALA A 35 -6.63 -1.11 13.55
CA ALA A 35 -7.78 -1.30 12.66
C ALA A 35 -9.14 -1.25 13.39
N SER A 36 -9.17 -1.48 14.70
CA SER A 36 -10.40 -1.42 15.50
C SER A 36 -10.92 0.00 15.71
N LYS A 37 -10.11 1.03 15.40
CA LYS A 37 -10.53 2.44 15.45
C LYS A 37 -11.54 2.78 14.36
N LEU A 38 -11.58 2.04 13.25
CA LEU A 38 -12.50 2.30 12.16
C LEU A 38 -13.95 2.19 12.65
N PRO A 39 -14.82 3.19 12.39
CA PRO A 39 -16.22 3.07 12.76
C PRO A 39 -16.91 1.89 12.06
N THR A 40 -17.75 1.17 12.81
CA THR A 40 -18.38 -0.07 12.35
C THR A 40 -19.23 0.09 11.09
N GLU A 41 -19.80 1.27 10.87
CA GLU A 41 -20.59 1.65 9.70
C GLU A 41 -19.75 1.79 8.42
N LEU A 42 -18.43 1.94 8.55
CA LEU A 42 -17.47 1.99 7.45
C LEU A 42 -16.82 0.62 7.19
N HIS A 43 -17.04 -0.37 8.06
CA HIS A 43 -16.56 -1.72 7.83
C HIS A 43 -17.20 -2.31 6.57
N ASN A 44 -16.36 -2.84 5.67
CA ASN A 44 -16.78 -3.42 4.38
C ASN A 44 -17.59 -2.46 3.48
N LYS A 45 -17.41 -1.14 3.64
CA LYS A 45 -18.04 -0.12 2.80
C LYS A 45 -17.04 0.50 1.83
N PHE A 46 -17.06 0.05 0.58
CA PHE A 46 -16.08 0.48 -0.45
C PHE A 46 -16.58 1.60 -1.37
N VAL A 47 -17.85 1.99 -1.29
CA VAL A 47 -18.37 3.19 -1.95
C VAL A 47 -18.52 4.28 -0.90
N LEU A 48 -17.54 5.17 -0.85
CA LEU A 48 -17.43 6.23 0.14
C LEU A 48 -17.87 7.59 -0.42
N ASN A 49 -18.67 8.32 0.36
CA ASN A 49 -18.86 9.76 0.14
C ASN A 49 -17.74 10.58 0.80
N ASP A 50 -17.77 11.90 0.62
CA ASP A 50 -16.72 12.79 1.13
C ASP A 50 -16.69 12.86 2.67
N GLU A 51 -17.85 12.82 3.34
CA GLU A 51 -17.95 12.82 4.81
C GLU A 51 -17.33 11.55 5.41
N GLU A 52 -17.52 10.41 4.75
CA GLU A 52 -16.98 9.12 5.18
C GLU A 52 -15.46 9.06 4.99
N LYS A 53 -14.94 9.64 3.90
CA LYS A 53 -13.50 9.83 3.72
C LYS A 53 -12.90 10.72 4.82
N GLN A 54 -13.57 11.82 5.16
CA GLN A 54 -13.11 12.70 6.25
C GLN A 54 -13.19 12.01 7.61
N THR A 55 -14.16 11.14 7.81
CA THR A 55 -14.27 10.31 9.02
C THR A 55 -13.08 9.37 9.14
N ILE A 56 -12.68 8.68 8.05
CA ILE A 56 -11.47 7.85 8.03
C ILE A 56 -10.21 8.67 8.36
N LEU A 57 -10.03 9.82 7.71
CA LEU A 57 -8.86 10.68 7.97
C LEU A 57 -8.82 11.17 9.43
N SER A 58 -9.96 11.55 9.98
CA SER A 58 -10.07 12.00 11.37
C SER A 58 -9.82 10.86 12.37
N THR A 59 -10.20 9.63 12.01
CA THR A 59 -10.02 8.43 12.85
C THR A 59 -8.53 8.11 13.06
N TYR A 60 -7.73 8.25 12.00
CA TYR A 60 -6.29 7.94 12.00
C TYR A 60 -5.41 9.20 12.03
N ASP A 61 -5.95 10.35 12.45
CA ASP A 61 -5.27 11.65 12.36
C ASP A 61 -3.94 11.68 13.12
N ASP A 62 -3.88 11.07 14.31
CA ASP A 62 -2.67 10.99 15.13
C ASP A 62 -1.57 10.18 14.42
N GLU A 63 -1.92 8.99 13.90
CA GLU A 63 -0.98 8.12 13.18
C GLU A 63 -0.51 8.73 11.85
N ILE A 64 -1.43 9.36 11.11
CA ILE A 64 -1.11 10.07 9.86
C ILE A 64 -0.14 11.22 10.15
N LYS A 65 -0.39 12.03 11.19
CA LYS A 65 0.46 13.17 11.55
C LYS A 65 1.82 12.74 12.07
N ASP A 66 1.89 11.67 12.85
CA ASP A 66 3.17 11.12 13.30
C ASP A 66 4.02 10.66 12.11
N LEU A 67 3.44 9.86 11.21
CA LEU A 67 4.14 9.38 10.02
C LEU A 67 4.55 10.54 9.09
N ALA A 68 3.65 11.50 8.87
CA ALA A 68 3.91 12.71 8.10
C ALA A 68 5.05 13.54 8.71
N ALA A 69 5.10 13.70 10.03
CA ALA A 69 6.16 14.44 10.71
C ALA A 69 7.53 13.74 10.59
N ARG A 70 7.57 12.41 10.72
CA ARG A 70 8.81 11.61 10.61
C ARG A 70 9.40 11.60 9.20
N ARG A 71 8.56 11.68 8.17
CA ARG A 71 8.95 11.46 6.77
C ARG A 71 8.78 12.67 5.86
N GLY A 72 8.19 13.75 6.36
CA GLY A 72 8.04 15.02 5.64
C GLY A 72 6.85 15.08 4.69
N TYR A 73 5.87 14.17 4.81
CA TYR A 73 4.64 14.22 4.02
C TYR A 73 3.78 15.43 4.40
N LYS A 74 3.12 16.02 3.41
CA LYS A 74 2.37 17.28 3.55
C LYS A 74 0.91 17.16 3.17
N ILE A 75 0.58 16.14 2.38
CA ILE A 75 -0.75 15.94 1.80
C ILE A 75 -1.15 14.50 2.05
N TRP A 76 -2.42 14.29 2.38
CA TRP A 76 -3.00 12.96 2.50
C TRP A 76 -4.46 12.93 2.06
N ASP A 77 -4.87 11.80 1.50
CA ASP A 77 -6.24 11.55 1.10
C ASP A 77 -6.63 10.07 1.28
N VAL A 78 -7.89 9.75 0.97
CA VAL A 78 -8.42 8.37 1.00
C VAL A 78 -8.80 7.97 -0.42
N ILE A 79 -8.27 6.84 -0.87
CA ILE A 79 -8.69 6.15 -2.08
C ILE A 79 -9.52 4.92 -1.71
N SER A 80 -10.56 4.64 -2.50
CA SER A 80 -11.31 3.39 -2.44
C SER A 80 -11.41 2.78 -3.83
N LEU A 81 -11.01 1.51 -3.94
CA LEU A 81 -11.14 0.72 -5.15
C LEU A 81 -12.08 -0.46 -4.87
N SER A 82 -13.04 -0.65 -5.75
CA SER A 82 -13.95 -1.80 -5.79
C SER A 82 -14.43 -2.03 -7.22
N ASP A 83 -15.20 -3.09 -7.45
CA ASP A 83 -15.87 -3.30 -8.74
C ASP A 83 -16.85 -2.16 -9.10
N ALA A 84 -17.27 -1.35 -8.13
CA ALA A 84 -18.08 -0.15 -8.37
C ALA A 84 -17.24 1.05 -8.86
N THR A 85 -15.91 0.99 -8.81
CA THR A 85 -15.03 2.07 -9.25
C THR A 85 -15.11 2.23 -10.77
N PRO A 86 -15.42 3.44 -11.29
CA PRO A 86 -15.42 3.69 -12.73
C PRO A 86 -14.06 3.36 -13.36
N ASN A 87 -14.07 2.66 -14.49
CA ASN A 87 -12.88 2.26 -15.23
C ASN A 87 -11.89 1.39 -14.42
N ILE A 88 -12.37 0.60 -13.44
CA ILE A 88 -11.53 -0.24 -12.58
C ILE A 88 -10.56 -1.13 -13.39
N GLU A 89 -11.00 -1.74 -14.49
CA GLU A 89 -10.16 -2.58 -15.34
C GLU A 89 -8.96 -1.83 -15.95
N GLU A 90 -9.15 -0.57 -16.34
CA GLU A 90 -8.07 0.26 -16.89
C GLU A 90 -7.13 0.76 -15.79
N LEU A 91 -7.65 1.03 -14.60
CA LEU A 91 -6.86 1.40 -13.43
C LEU A 91 -5.98 0.24 -12.96
N LEU A 92 -6.54 -0.96 -12.82
CA LEU A 92 -5.79 -2.15 -12.42
C LEU A 92 -4.67 -2.47 -13.40
N LYS A 93 -4.95 -2.42 -14.72
CA LYS A 93 -3.91 -2.61 -15.73
C LYS A 93 -2.76 -1.62 -15.63
N LYS A 94 -3.00 -0.39 -15.17
CA LYS A 94 -1.93 0.59 -14.92
C LYS A 94 -1.14 0.26 -13.67
N PHE A 95 -1.83 -0.12 -12.59
CA PHE A 95 -1.18 -0.48 -11.33
C PHE A 95 -0.39 -1.79 -11.42
N GLU A 96 -0.75 -2.68 -12.34
CA GLU A 96 -0.06 -3.95 -12.62
C GLU A 96 1.16 -3.82 -13.53
N GLN A 97 1.45 -2.61 -14.05
CA GLN A 97 2.70 -2.34 -14.76
C GLN A 97 3.80 -2.02 -13.76
N ILE A 98 5.00 -2.57 -13.97
CA ILE A 98 6.16 -2.23 -13.13
C ILE A 98 6.46 -0.74 -13.29
N HIS A 99 6.54 -0.04 -12.17
CA HIS A 99 6.82 1.38 -12.13
C HIS A 99 7.70 1.76 -10.95
N ILE A 100 8.14 3.02 -10.99
CA ILE A 100 8.81 3.71 -9.88
C ILE A 100 8.12 5.06 -9.63
N HIS A 101 8.32 5.56 -8.42
CA HIS A 101 7.96 6.93 -8.03
C HIS A 101 9.22 7.71 -7.66
N THR A 102 9.18 9.04 -7.82
CA THR A 102 10.24 9.95 -7.36
C THR A 102 10.04 10.40 -5.91
N GLU A 103 9.02 9.87 -5.24
CA GLU A 103 8.75 10.00 -3.83
C GLU A 103 8.43 8.60 -3.28
N ASP A 104 8.44 8.46 -1.96
CA ASP A 104 7.96 7.25 -1.32
C ASP A 104 6.47 7.01 -1.65
N GLU A 105 6.09 5.75 -1.91
CA GLU A 105 4.69 5.36 -2.01
C GLU A 105 4.18 4.80 -0.69
N ILE A 106 3.31 5.56 -0.02
CA ILE A 106 2.76 5.21 1.29
C ILE A 106 1.29 4.82 1.18
N ARG A 107 0.93 3.68 1.77
CA ARG A 107 -0.44 3.20 1.89
C ARG A 107 -0.69 2.73 3.32
N GLY A 108 -1.64 3.38 4.01
CA GLY A 108 -2.24 2.85 5.23
C GLY A 108 -3.57 2.18 4.89
N ILE A 109 -3.62 0.85 4.95
CA ILE A 109 -4.79 0.08 4.57
C ILE A 109 -5.81 0.14 5.71
N VAL A 110 -7.01 0.61 5.43
CA VAL A 110 -8.08 0.73 6.44
C VAL A 110 -9.20 -0.28 6.24
N SER A 111 -9.36 -0.82 5.03
CA SER A 111 -10.32 -1.88 4.72
C SER A 111 -9.90 -2.64 3.47
N GLY A 112 -10.34 -3.89 3.35
CA GLY A 112 -10.04 -4.73 2.19
C GLY A 112 -8.60 -5.25 2.19
N ARG A 113 -8.13 -5.68 1.02
CA ARG A 113 -6.83 -6.35 0.85
C ARG A 113 -6.20 -6.02 -0.50
N GLY A 114 -4.87 -6.02 -0.54
CA GLY A 114 -4.11 -5.78 -1.76
C GLY A 114 -2.71 -6.38 -1.66
N ILE A 115 -1.99 -6.39 -2.77
CA ILE A 115 -0.65 -6.96 -2.85
C ILE A 115 0.27 -5.93 -3.50
N PHE A 116 1.34 -5.57 -2.80
CA PHE A 116 2.49 -4.90 -3.40
C PHE A 116 3.49 -5.95 -3.85
N ILE A 117 3.94 -5.89 -5.08
CA ILE A 117 5.02 -6.72 -5.58
C ILE A 117 6.24 -5.82 -5.76
N ILE A 118 7.28 -6.05 -4.96
CA ILE A 118 8.41 -5.13 -4.80
C ILE A 118 9.70 -5.84 -5.18
N LYS A 119 10.58 -5.15 -5.90
CA LYS A 119 11.93 -5.62 -6.18
C LYS A 119 12.83 -5.49 -4.95
N GLY A 120 13.28 -6.61 -4.41
CA GLY A 120 14.27 -6.67 -3.34
C GLY A 120 15.72 -6.53 -3.84
N ASP A 121 16.66 -6.90 -2.97
CA ASP A 121 18.06 -7.11 -3.32
C ASP A 121 18.25 -8.27 -4.33
N GLU A 122 19.49 -8.44 -4.80
CA GLU A 122 19.84 -9.45 -5.82
C GLU A 122 19.55 -10.89 -5.36
N GLU A 123 19.66 -11.19 -4.07
CA GLU A 123 19.43 -12.53 -3.52
C GLU A 123 17.92 -12.83 -3.42
N THR A 124 17.14 -11.85 -2.99
CA THR A 124 15.69 -11.97 -2.79
C THR A 124 14.93 -11.98 -4.12
N GLY A 125 15.33 -11.12 -5.06
CA GLY A 125 14.55 -10.83 -6.25
C GLY A 125 13.22 -10.16 -5.90
N TYR A 126 12.16 -10.44 -6.66
CA TYR A 126 10.83 -9.91 -6.35
C TYR A 126 10.13 -10.70 -5.25
N PHE A 127 9.41 -9.97 -4.39
CA PHE A 127 8.56 -10.54 -3.35
C PHE A 127 7.20 -9.84 -3.31
N ASP A 128 6.19 -10.58 -2.88
CA ASP A 128 4.83 -10.08 -2.68
C ASP A 128 4.66 -9.70 -1.22
N VAL A 129 4.01 -8.57 -0.95
CA VAL A 129 3.56 -8.13 0.37
C VAL A 129 2.04 -8.08 0.32
N GLU A 130 1.40 -9.09 0.90
CA GLU A 130 -0.04 -9.21 1.04
C GLU A 130 -0.49 -8.36 2.23
N LEU A 131 -1.25 -7.29 1.99
CA LEU A 131 -1.69 -6.33 3.02
C LEU A 131 -3.17 -6.47 3.32
N GLU A 132 -3.56 -6.19 4.55
CA GLU A 132 -4.93 -6.09 5.03
C GLU A 132 -5.14 -4.86 5.94
N ALA A 133 -6.37 -4.67 6.42
CA ALA A 133 -6.71 -3.55 7.29
C ALA A 133 -5.80 -3.47 8.53
N GLY A 134 -5.24 -2.29 8.78
CA GLY A 134 -4.25 -2.01 9.81
C GLY A 134 -2.83 -1.95 9.28
N ASP A 135 -2.52 -2.58 8.14
CA ASP A 135 -1.16 -2.57 7.60
C ASP A 135 -0.81 -1.22 6.96
N VAL A 136 0.40 -0.73 7.25
CA VAL A 136 0.95 0.49 6.68
C VAL A 136 2.27 0.17 6.04
N ILE A 137 2.41 0.52 4.76
CA ILE A 137 3.62 0.29 3.98
C ILE A 137 4.12 1.60 3.38
N SER A 138 5.43 1.81 3.34
CA SER A 138 6.09 2.85 2.54
C SER A 138 7.14 2.21 1.64
N VAL A 139 6.88 2.17 0.33
CA VAL A 139 7.85 1.74 -0.67
C VAL A 139 8.74 2.94 -1.01
N PRO A 140 10.08 2.82 -0.90
CA PRO A 140 10.95 3.97 -1.11
C PRO A 140 10.95 4.45 -2.57
N GLU A 141 11.26 5.73 -2.77
CA GLU A 141 11.47 6.30 -4.10
C GLU A 141 12.45 5.44 -4.96
N ASN A 142 12.25 5.45 -6.27
CA ASN A 142 13.06 4.72 -7.26
C ASN A 142 13.09 3.18 -7.10
N LYS A 143 12.34 2.60 -6.16
CA LYS A 143 12.18 1.15 -6.00
C LYS A 143 11.19 0.62 -7.02
N ALA A 144 11.60 -0.35 -7.84
CA ALA A 144 10.71 -0.99 -8.81
C ALA A 144 9.64 -1.81 -8.08
N HIS A 145 8.37 -1.53 -8.39
CA HIS A 145 7.24 -2.26 -7.82
C HIS A 145 6.00 -2.13 -8.69
N PHE A 146 4.95 -2.87 -8.33
CA PHE A 146 3.60 -2.67 -8.84
C PHE A 146 2.59 -3.14 -7.80
N PHE A 147 1.31 -2.79 -8.00
CA PHE A 147 0.22 -3.11 -7.09
C PHE A 147 -0.88 -3.87 -7.81
N THR A 148 -1.43 -4.89 -7.15
CA THR A 148 -2.65 -5.56 -7.61
C THR A 148 -3.61 -5.80 -6.44
N LEU A 149 -4.89 -5.93 -6.77
CA LEU A 149 -5.89 -6.32 -5.78
C LEU A 149 -5.90 -7.84 -5.62
N MET A 150 -6.30 -8.30 -4.44
CA MET A 150 -6.65 -9.71 -4.26
C MET A 150 -7.98 -10.04 -4.94
N ASP A 151 -8.36 -11.32 -4.94
CA ASP A 151 -9.58 -11.84 -5.60
C ASP A 151 -10.88 -11.11 -5.20
N ASN A 152 -10.93 -10.54 -3.98
CA ASN A 152 -12.08 -9.75 -3.52
C ASN A 152 -12.19 -8.37 -4.19
N ARG A 153 -11.13 -7.90 -4.88
CA ARG A 153 -11.08 -6.64 -5.65
C ARG A 153 -11.53 -5.40 -4.88
N GLU A 154 -11.29 -5.36 -3.58
CA GLU A 154 -11.77 -4.29 -2.71
C GLU A 154 -10.65 -3.84 -1.75
N ILE A 155 -10.37 -2.53 -1.75
CA ILE A 155 -9.42 -1.91 -0.82
C ILE A 155 -9.77 -0.45 -0.56
N ILE A 156 -9.53 0.00 0.66
CA ILE A 156 -9.53 1.40 1.06
C ILE A 156 -8.17 1.69 1.68
N ALA A 157 -7.50 2.73 1.17
CA ALA A 157 -6.19 3.12 1.64
C ALA A 157 -6.13 4.62 1.88
N VAL A 158 -5.50 5.00 2.99
CA VAL A 158 -4.98 6.36 3.20
C VAL A 158 -3.67 6.48 2.45
N ARG A 159 -3.53 7.53 1.65
CA ARG A 159 -2.31 7.83 0.89
C ARG A 159 -1.67 9.10 1.46
N LEU A 160 -0.35 9.14 1.51
CA LEU A 160 0.43 10.29 1.96
C LEU A 160 1.42 10.69 0.85
N PHE A 161 1.66 11.99 0.68
CA PHE A 161 2.52 12.55 -0.37
C PHE A 161 3.33 13.75 0.13
N ILE A 162 4.50 14.00 -0.46
CA ILE A 162 5.26 15.24 -0.23
C ILE A 162 4.73 16.34 -1.15
N GLU A 163 4.56 16.04 -2.44
CA GLU A 163 4.00 16.95 -3.44
C GLU A 163 2.69 16.46 -4.04
N LYS A 164 1.91 17.37 -4.65
CA LYS A 164 0.59 17.06 -5.22
C LYS A 164 0.63 15.96 -6.28
N ASP A 165 1.73 15.90 -7.04
CA ASP A 165 1.94 14.96 -8.13
C ASP A 165 2.99 13.89 -7.79
N GLY A 166 3.38 13.75 -6.51
CA GLY A 166 4.34 12.75 -6.03
C GLY A 166 3.92 11.29 -6.29
N TRP A 167 2.62 11.07 -6.52
CA TRP A 167 2.03 9.78 -6.86
C TRP A 167 2.14 9.42 -8.35
N VAL A 168 2.69 10.28 -9.20
CA VAL A 168 2.80 9.98 -10.64
C VAL A 168 3.81 8.85 -10.85
N ALA A 169 3.35 7.75 -11.43
CA ALA A 169 4.16 6.58 -11.73
C ALA A 169 4.97 6.77 -13.02
N GLN A 170 6.22 6.33 -13.01
CA GLN A 170 7.04 6.17 -14.20
C GLN A 170 7.17 4.69 -14.53
N ASN A 171 6.51 4.26 -15.60
CA ASN A 171 6.58 2.88 -16.05
C ASN A 171 8.00 2.52 -16.49
N ILE A 172 8.45 1.34 -16.09
CA ILE A 172 9.74 0.79 -16.47
C ILE A 172 9.57 -0.64 -16.97
N GLU A 173 10.50 -1.08 -17.81
CA GLU A 173 10.65 -2.50 -18.15
C GLU A 173 11.73 -3.10 -17.28
N ASP A 174 11.41 -4.19 -16.58
CA ASP A 174 12.38 -4.95 -15.81
C ASP A 174 12.40 -6.41 -16.28
N PRO A 175 13.38 -6.79 -17.12
CA PRO A 175 13.50 -8.15 -17.61
C PRO A 175 13.70 -9.21 -16.52
N SER A 176 14.10 -8.82 -15.31
CA SER A 176 14.28 -9.73 -14.18
C SER A 176 12.99 -10.13 -13.47
N PHE A 177 11.86 -9.51 -13.83
CA PHE A 177 10.55 -9.87 -13.27
C PHE A 177 9.96 -11.17 -13.88
N ALA A 178 10.46 -11.59 -15.04
CA ALA A 178 9.91 -12.70 -15.83
C ALA A 178 10.05 -14.09 -15.18
#